data_AF-A0A2S2PNC8-F1
#
_entry.id   AF-A0A2S2PNC8-F1
#
_cell.length_a   1.000
_cell.length_b   1.000
_cell.length_c   1.000
_cell.angle_alpha   90.00
_cell.angle_beta   90.00
_cell.angle_gamma   90.00
#
_symmetry.space_group_name_H-M   'P 1'
#
loop_
_entity.id
_entity.type
_entity.pdbx_description
1 polymer ?
#
loop_
_entity_poly.entity_id
_entity_poly.type
_entity_poly.pdbx_seq_one_letter_code
_entity_poly.pdbx_strand_id
1 'polypeptide(L)'
;MKSDDTLPRVTSPRMYNDGNITFEGLMVVFASFSTYLQYLNIYRSVWWLPNSNYTLWKIHLIDYQVVIFILAMHCRRFIYCLITWVFHMLCPQNYWKFIRLFIRLFVSVTLFLLLALLAFDLYLKYDYLIIMYLFMPIIGYLCYYGFKACPFFDMMCISEKEIIINGKPLIQYTNMHICTSNPKIIRSEVENMRDDFNNRLTQILFSSFFSAYYACFLPLVFVQTYVVYEEHWVLMHFPFVMMTMGMMLCIHYYPVKYFDHLHKAAMHLGRWKRVKL
;
A
#
# COMPACT_ATOMS: atom_id res chain seq x y z
N MET A 1 11.95 48.19 -14.96
CA MET A 1 11.75 46.97 -15.77
C MET A 1 10.80 46.06 -15.02
N LYS A 2 9.57 45.98 -15.49
CA LYS A 2 8.46 45.22 -14.91
C LYS A 2 8.70 43.74 -15.22
N SER A 3 8.84 42.90 -14.21
CA SER A 3 9.04 41.46 -14.39
C SER A 3 7.69 40.79 -14.68
N ASP A 4 7.25 40.86 -15.94
CA ASP A 4 6.05 40.19 -16.45
C ASP A 4 6.32 38.70 -16.70
N ASP A 5 6.71 37.96 -15.66
CA ASP A 5 6.83 36.49 -15.68
C ASP A 5 5.96 35.85 -14.60
N THR A 6 4.72 36.33 -14.45
CA THR A 6 3.69 35.54 -13.76
C THR A 6 3.19 34.49 -14.73
N LEU A 7 3.79 33.30 -14.70
CA LEU A 7 3.22 32.10 -15.32
C LEU A 7 1.73 32.06 -14.98
N PRO A 8 0.82 31.87 -15.95
CA PRO A 8 -0.60 31.78 -15.67
C PRO A 8 -0.79 30.70 -14.60
N ARG A 9 -1.49 31.05 -13.51
CA ARG A 9 -1.85 30.09 -12.46
C ARG A 9 -2.85 29.12 -13.08
N VAL A 10 -2.35 28.09 -13.76
CA VAL A 10 -3.17 26.99 -14.25
C VAL A 10 -3.72 26.31 -13.00
N THR A 11 -4.97 26.61 -12.67
CA THR A 11 -5.69 25.89 -11.63
C THR A 11 -5.97 24.51 -12.19
N SER A 12 -5.18 23.52 -11.76
CA SER A 12 -5.46 22.12 -12.07
C SER A 12 -6.93 21.83 -11.72
N PRO A 13 -7.71 21.17 -12.59
CA PRO A 13 -9.08 20.80 -12.26
C PRO A 13 -9.09 20.05 -10.93
N ARG A 14 -10.07 20.36 -10.07
CA ARG A 14 -10.29 19.61 -8.82
C ARG A 14 -10.75 18.20 -9.20
N MET A 15 -9.80 17.30 -9.41
CA MET A 15 -10.12 15.88 -9.50
C MET A 15 -10.57 15.38 -8.13
N TYR A 16 -11.64 14.58 -8.13
CA TYR A 16 -12.14 13.92 -6.95
C TYR A 16 -11.07 12.96 -6.47
N ASN A 17 -10.45 13.28 -5.33
CA ASN A 17 -9.55 12.35 -4.66
C ASN A 17 -10.42 11.54 -3.72
N ASP A 18 -10.52 10.24 -3.96
CA ASP A 18 -11.20 9.33 -3.04
C ASP A 18 -10.61 9.49 -1.63
N GLY A 19 -11.47 9.39 -0.63
CA GLY A 19 -11.01 9.36 0.76
C GLY A 19 -10.14 8.13 0.98
N ASN A 20 -9.12 8.22 1.85
CA ASN A 20 -8.24 7.08 2.14
C ASN A 20 -9.03 5.81 2.54
N ILE A 21 -10.17 5.97 3.24
CA ILE A 21 -11.03 4.85 3.65
C ILE A 21 -11.75 4.21 2.47
N THR A 22 -12.30 5.01 1.55
CA THR A 22 -13.01 4.48 0.39
C THR A 22 -12.05 3.76 -0.53
N PHE A 23 -10.85 4.34 -0.74
CA PHE A 23 -9.78 3.71 -1.49
C PHE A 23 -9.33 2.37 -0.88
N GLU A 24 -8.98 2.33 0.41
CA GLU A 24 -8.56 1.10 1.06
C GLU A 24 -9.70 0.05 1.10
N GLY A 25 -10.96 0.49 1.19
CA GLY A 25 -12.12 -0.40 1.07
C GLY A 25 -12.22 -1.05 -0.32
N LEU A 26 -12.04 -0.27 -1.39
CA LEU A 26 -12.00 -0.79 -2.77
C LEU A 26 -10.85 -1.77 -2.96
N MET A 27 -9.68 -1.48 -2.39
CA MET A 27 -8.52 -2.38 -2.43
C MET A 27 -8.82 -3.71 -1.73
N VAL A 28 -9.47 -3.70 -0.56
CA VAL A 28 -9.87 -4.93 0.14
C VAL A 28 -10.88 -5.73 -0.67
N VAL A 29 -11.90 -5.07 -1.24
CA VAL A 29 -12.92 -5.73 -2.08
C VAL A 29 -12.26 -6.38 -3.30
N PHE A 30 -11.40 -5.64 -4.00
CA PHE A 30 -10.68 -6.18 -5.16
C PHE A 30 -9.77 -7.35 -4.77
N ALA A 31 -8.98 -7.23 -3.70
CA ALA A 31 -8.09 -8.30 -3.24
C ALA A 31 -8.86 -9.58 -2.86
N SER A 32 -9.96 -9.42 -2.13
CA SER A 32 -10.81 -10.52 -1.69
C SER A 32 -11.47 -11.19 -2.89
N PHE A 33 -11.97 -10.40 -3.85
CA PHE A 33 -12.54 -10.91 -5.09
C PHE A 33 -11.49 -11.64 -5.95
N SER A 34 -10.28 -11.09 -6.08
CA SER A 34 -9.18 -11.75 -6.76
C SER A 34 -8.79 -13.07 -6.12
N THR A 35 -8.79 -13.14 -4.78
CA THR A 35 -8.52 -14.36 -4.00
C THR A 35 -9.61 -15.40 -4.26
N TYR A 36 -10.87 -14.97 -4.23
CA TYR A 36 -12.00 -15.82 -4.57
C TYR A 36 -11.88 -16.40 -5.98
N LEU A 37 -11.62 -15.56 -6.99
CA LEU A 37 -11.39 -16.01 -8.37
C LEU A 37 -10.22 -16.99 -8.48
N GLN A 38 -9.15 -16.80 -7.71
CA GLN A 38 -8.04 -17.74 -7.70
C GLN A 38 -8.47 -19.11 -7.15
N TYR A 39 -9.21 -19.14 -6.04
CA TYR A 39 -9.77 -20.39 -5.52
C TYR A 39 -10.75 -21.04 -6.50
N LEU A 40 -11.54 -20.26 -7.24
CA LEU A 40 -12.41 -20.79 -8.30
C LEU A 40 -11.61 -21.44 -9.44
N ASN A 41 -10.49 -20.83 -9.84
CA ASN A 41 -9.63 -21.38 -10.90
C ASN A 41 -8.95 -22.68 -10.45
N ILE A 42 -8.53 -22.78 -9.19
CA ILE A 42 -7.89 -23.97 -8.62
C ILE A 42 -8.91 -25.12 -8.44
N TYR A 43 -10.04 -24.84 -7.80
CA TYR A 43 -11.01 -25.85 -7.38
C TYR A 43 -12.19 -26.01 -8.36
N ARG A 44 -11.99 -25.63 -9.62
CA ARG A 44 -12.98 -25.75 -10.69
C ARG A 44 -13.47 -27.20 -10.78
N SER A 45 -14.78 -27.41 -10.67
CA SER A 45 -15.35 -28.74 -10.88
C SER A 45 -15.52 -29.00 -12.38
N VAL A 46 -15.16 -30.22 -12.79
CA VAL A 46 -15.45 -30.74 -14.12
C VAL A 46 -16.84 -31.36 -14.07
N TRP A 47 -17.86 -30.51 -14.18
CA TRP A 47 -19.27 -30.90 -14.08
C TRP A 47 -19.72 -31.84 -15.22
N TRP A 48 -18.95 -31.94 -16.31
CA TRP A 48 -19.25 -32.80 -17.46
C TRP A 48 -18.57 -34.18 -17.40
N LEU A 49 -17.77 -34.48 -16.36
CA LEU A 49 -17.08 -35.78 -16.24
C LEU A 49 -17.98 -36.80 -15.50
N PRO A 50 -18.24 -37.99 -16.06
CA PRO A 50 -18.95 -39.07 -15.36
C PRO A 50 -18.17 -39.51 -14.11
N ASN A 51 -18.85 -39.74 -12.99
CA ASN A 51 -18.29 -40.05 -11.64
C ASN A 51 -17.54 -38.90 -10.93
N SER A 52 -17.62 -37.66 -11.41
CA SER A 52 -17.23 -36.51 -10.57
C SER A 52 -18.36 -36.20 -9.56
N ASN A 53 -18.01 -35.91 -8.31
CA ASN A 53 -18.98 -35.44 -7.32
C ASN A 53 -19.75 -34.24 -7.91
N TYR A 54 -21.09 -34.34 -7.99
CA TYR A 54 -21.99 -33.35 -8.61
C TYR A 54 -21.99 -31.96 -7.96
N THR A 55 -21.17 -31.73 -6.94
CA THR A 55 -20.98 -30.40 -6.37
C THR A 55 -20.22 -29.51 -7.35
N LEU A 56 -20.83 -28.38 -7.73
CA LEU A 56 -20.31 -27.41 -8.70
C LEU A 56 -18.94 -26.82 -8.30
N TRP A 57 -18.52 -26.94 -7.04
CA TRP A 57 -17.24 -26.44 -6.51
C TRP A 57 -16.70 -27.36 -5.40
N LYS A 58 -15.40 -27.61 -5.36
CA LYS A 58 -14.75 -28.39 -4.29
C LYS A 58 -14.39 -27.52 -3.07
N ILE A 59 -15.35 -26.74 -2.54
CA ILE A 59 -15.12 -25.77 -1.46
C ILE A 59 -14.64 -26.43 -0.16
N HIS A 60 -15.07 -27.67 0.12
CA HIS A 60 -14.66 -28.42 1.30
C HIS A 60 -13.16 -28.72 1.39
N LEU A 61 -12.42 -28.56 0.28
CA LEU A 61 -10.96 -28.74 0.24
C LEU A 61 -10.21 -27.47 0.66
N ILE A 62 -10.88 -26.32 0.70
CA ILE A 62 -10.28 -25.03 1.04
C ILE A 62 -10.11 -24.96 2.56
N ASP A 63 -8.89 -24.67 3.01
CA ASP A 63 -8.60 -24.42 4.41
C ASP A 63 -9.08 -23.03 4.82
N TYR A 64 -10.06 -22.97 5.72
CA TYR A 64 -10.61 -21.73 6.24
C TYR A 64 -9.58 -20.89 7.02
N GLN A 65 -8.61 -21.51 7.71
CA GLN A 65 -7.59 -20.79 8.48
C GLN A 65 -6.67 -19.99 7.55
N VAL A 66 -6.33 -20.57 6.39
CA VAL A 66 -5.55 -19.89 5.34
C VAL A 66 -6.34 -18.72 4.76
N VAL A 67 -7.63 -18.91 4.48
CA VAL A 67 -8.50 -17.84 3.98
C VAL A 67 -8.61 -16.69 4.99
N ILE A 68 -8.80 -16.99 6.28
CA ILE A 68 -8.84 -15.98 7.35
C ILE A 68 -7.50 -15.25 7.43
N PHE A 69 -6.37 -15.96 7.31
CA PHE A 69 -5.04 -15.33 7.28
C PHE A 69 -4.92 -14.34 6.11
N ILE A 70 -5.29 -14.76 4.90
CA ILE A 70 -5.26 -13.90 3.70
C ILE A 70 -6.11 -12.66 3.90
N LEU A 71 -7.35 -12.83 4.35
CA LEU A 71 -8.27 -11.72 4.60
C LEU A 71 -7.77 -10.77 5.69
N ALA A 72 -7.19 -11.30 6.78
CA ALA A 72 -6.57 -10.47 7.81
C ALA A 72 -5.44 -9.60 7.23
N MET A 73 -4.62 -10.18 6.33
CA MET A 73 -3.58 -9.43 5.63
C MET A 73 -4.15 -8.36 4.72
N HIS A 74 -5.17 -8.64 3.90
CA HIS A 74 -5.77 -7.63 3.02
C HIS A 74 -6.47 -6.51 3.81
N CYS A 75 -7.20 -6.85 4.87
CA CYS A 75 -7.97 -5.90 5.68
C CYS A 75 -7.14 -4.99 6.59
N ARG A 76 -5.87 -5.32 6.86
CA ARG A 76 -5.04 -4.64 7.87
C ARG A 76 -4.99 -3.11 7.74
N ARG A 77 -4.90 -2.60 6.50
CA ARG A 77 -4.81 -1.15 6.23
C ARG A 77 -6.16 -0.48 6.35
N PHE A 78 -7.20 -1.11 5.81
CA PHE A 78 -8.57 -0.64 5.96
C PHE A 78 -8.98 -0.52 7.44
N ILE A 79 -8.67 -1.54 8.26
CA ILE A 79 -8.93 -1.51 9.71
C ILE A 79 -8.18 -0.36 10.38
N TYR A 80 -6.89 -0.17 10.05
CA TYR A 80 -6.11 0.96 10.58
C TYR A 80 -6.72 2.32 10.19
N CYS A 81 -7.10 2.51 8.93
CA CYS A 81 -7.73 3.74 8.46
C CYS A 81 -9.09 3.99 9.13
N LEU A 82 -9.90 2.95 9.30
CA LEU A 82 -11.20 3.03 9.96
C LEU A 82 -11.05 3.43 11.43
N ILE A 83 -10.17 2.76 12.18
CA ILE A 83 -9.90 3.11 13.58
C ILE A 83 -9.38 4.54 13.70
N THR A 84 -8.41 4.91 12.86
CA THR A 84 -7.87 6.28 12.83
C THR A 84 -8.97 7.30 12.56
N TRP A 85 -9.86 7.03 11.61
CA TRP A 85 -10.98 7.92 11.32
C TRP A 85 -11.95 8.07 12.49
N VAL A 86 -12.29 6.97 13.16
CA VAL A 86 -13.15 7.01 14.36
C VAL A 86 -12.52 7.87 15.45
N PHE A 87 -11.23 7.65 15.77
CA PHE A 87 -10.54 8.44 16.79
C PHE A 87 -10.36 9.91 16.41
N HIS A 88 -10.23 10.23 15.12
CA HIS A 88 -10.20 11.62 14.64
C HIS A 88 -11.52 12.35 14.94
N MET A 89 -12.66 11.64 14.88
CA MET A 89 -13.97 12.22 15.19
C MET A 89 -14.20 12.39 16.69
N LEU A 90 -13.57 11.56 17.52
CA LEU A 90 -13.80 11.53 18.97
C LEU A 90 -12.83 12.40 19.77
N CYS A 91 -11.61 12.64 19.28
CA CYS A 91 -10.54 13.26 20.07
C CYS A 91 -10.08 14.62 19.54
N PRO A 92 -9.67 15.55 20.44
CA PRO A 92 -9.13 16.85 20.04
C PRO A 92 -7.75 16.74 19.37
N GLN A 93 -7.48 17.63 18.41
CA GLN A 93 -6.29 17.65 17.55
C GLN A 93 -4.94 17.69 18.31
N ASN A 94 -4.89 18.24 19.51
CA ASN A 94 -3.64 18.44 20.26
C ASN A 94 -2.90 17.13 20.59
N TYR A 95 -3.63 16.02 20.77
CA TYR A 95 -3.04 14.72 21.10
C TYR A 95 -2.89 13.80 19.88
N TRP A 96 -3.12 14.30 18.67
CA TRP A 96 -3.21 13.47 17.47
C TRP A 96 -1.93 12.69 17.14
N LYS A 97 -0.75 13.26 17.43
CA LYS A 97 0.54 12.54 17.28
C LYS A 97 0.62 11.32 18.21
N PHE A 98 0.22 11.47 19.47
CA PHE A 98 0.21 10.39 20.45
C PHE A 98 -0.86 9.35 20.15
N ILE A 99 -2.08 9.78 19.80
CA ILE A 99 -3.18 8.88 19.45
C ILE A 99 -2.82 8.03 18.22
N ARG A 100 -2.25 8.61 17.16
CA ARG A 100 -1.80 7.85 15.98
C ARG A 100 -0.71 6.83 16.30
N LEU A 101 0.21 7.15 17.21
CA LEU A 101 1.22 6.20 17.67
C LEU A 101 0.56 5.04 18.42
N PHE A 102 -0.35 5.34 19.36
CA PHE A 102 -1.07 4.34 20.13
C PHE A 102 -1.91 3.41 19.25
N ILE A 103 -2.71 3.97 18.33
CA ILE A 103 -3.53 3.18 17.38
C ILE A 103 -2.65 2.25 16.56
N ARG A 104 -1.54 2.75 16.02
CA ARG A 104 -0.63 1.95 15.21
C ARG A 104 0.01 0.81 15.98
N LEU A 105 0.45 1.05 17.22
CA LEU A 105 0.98 -0.01 18.08
C LEU A 105 -0.11 -1.03 18.43
N PHE A 106 -1.30 -0.57 18.80
CA PHE A 106 -2.43 -1.44 19.12
C PHE A 106 -2.85 -2.32 17.95
N VAL A 107 -3.03 -1.76 16.75
CA VAL A 107 -3.36 -2.52 15.54
C VAL A 107 -2.22 -3.47 15.15
N SER A 108 -0.96 -3.06 15.31
CA SER A 108 0.18 -3.93 15.03
C SER A 108 0.26 -5.13 15.96
N VAL A 109 0.05 -4.94 17.25
CA VAL A 109 0.10 -6.02 18.25
C VAL A 109 -1.08 -6.96 18.08
N THR A 110 -2.29 -6.43 17.90
CA THR A 110 -3.49 -7.25 17.69
C THR A 110 -3.41 -8.08 16.42
N LEU A 111 -2.94 -7.48 15.31
CA LEU A 111 -2.69 -8.22 14.07
C LEU A 111 -1.61 -9.29 14.25
N PHE A 112 -0.49 -8.97 14.91
CA PHE A 112 0.57 -9.96 15.14
C PHE A 112 0.07 -11.15 15.95
N LEU A 113 -0.68 -10.92 17.03
CA LEU A 113 -1.26 -11.99 17.85
C LEU A 113 -2.23 -12.84 17.03
N LEU A 114 -3.13 -12.22 16.25
CA LEU A 114 -4.06 -12.93 15.38
C LEU A 114 -3.32 -13.83 14.38
N LEU A 115 -2.32 -13.29 13.68
CA LEU A 115 -1.54 -14.03 12.70
C LEU A 115 -0.70 -15.13 13.35
N ALA A 116 -0.17 -14.92 14.55
CA ALA A 116 0.59 -15.93 15.29
C ALA A 116 -0.29 -17.10 15.72
N LEU A 117 -1.51 -16.85 16.18
CA LEU A 117 -2.48 -17.91 16.52
C LEU A 117 -2.84 -18.74 15.27
N LEU A 118 -3.20 -18.07 14.17
CA LEU A 118 -3.52 -18.73 12.90
C LEU A 118 -2.33 -19.53 12.36
N ALA A 119 -1.12 -18.97 12.44
CA ALA A 119 0.08 -19.64 11.97
C ALA A 119 0.46 -20.85 12.84
N PHE A 120 0.21 -20.78 14.16
CA PHE A 120 0.42 -21.91 15.06
C PHE A 120 -0.49 -23.08 14.69
N ASP A 121 -1.78 -22.82 14.44
CA ASP A 121 -2.71 -23.85 14.00
C ASP A 121 -2.31 -24.46 12.65
N LEU A 122 -1.88 -23.61 11.70
CA LEU A 122 -1.38 -24.07 10.39
C LEU A 122 -0.09 -24.88 10.51
N TYR A 123 0.82 -24.51 11.42
CA TYR A 123 2.06 -25.22 11.66
C TYR A 123 1.84 -26.65 12.17
N LEU A 124 0.78 -26.87 12.95
CA LEU A 124 0.41 -28.21 13.39
C LEU A 124 -0.16 -29.09 12.25
N LYS A 125 -0.62 -28.47 11.15
CA LYS A 125 -1.31 -29.13 10.04
C LYS A 125 -0.43 -29.33 8.80
N TYR A 126 0.52 -28.44 8.54
CA TYR A 126 1.31 -28.39 7.31
C TYR A 126 2.82 -28.44 7.56
N ASP A 127 3.56 -28.89 6.55
CA ASP A 127 5.02 -28.96 6.60
C ASP A 127 5.67 -27.59 6.75
N TYR A 128 6.87 -27.57 7.36
CA TYR A 128 7.62 -26.36 7.64
C TYR A 128 7.86 -25.49 6.39
N LEU A 129 8.05 -26.09 5.21
CA LEU A 129 8.27 -25.36 3.96
C LEU A 129 7.05 -24.51 3.56
N ILE A 130 5.84 -25.05 3.71
CA ILE A 130 4.58 -24.35 3.42
C ILE A 130 4.43 -23.16 4.37
N ILE A 131 4.75 -23.36 5.64
CA ILE A 131 4.73 -22.29 6.66
C ILE A 131 5.78 -21.22 6.37
N MET A 132 6.97 -21.57 5.85
CA MET A 132 7.94 -20.56 5.42
C MET A 132 7.39 -19.67 4.30
N TYR A 133 6.70 -20.24 3.31
CA TYR A 133 6.04 -19.46 2.25
C TYR A 133 4.95 -18.52 2.78
N LEU A 134 4.24 -18.88 3.85
CA LEU A 134 3.26 -18.00 4.50
C LEU A 134 3.87 -16.67 4.95
N PHE A 135 5.12 -16.72 5.44
CA PHE A 135 5.82 -15.57 6.01
C PHE A 135 6.79 -14.86 5.03
N MET A 136 7.02 -15.39 3.82
CA MET A 136 7.99 -14.82 2.88
C MET A 136 7.82 -13.31 2.61
N PRO A 137 6.62 -12.78 2.34
CA PRO A 137 6.44 -11.34 2.13
C PRO A 137 6.71 -10.51 3.40
N ILE A 138 6.48 -11.09 4.58
CA ILE A 138 6.75 -10.45 5.87
C ILE A 138 8.26 -10.41 6.14
N ILE A 139 8.98 -11.47 5.80
CA ILE A 139 10.45 -11.49 5.87
C ILE A 139 11.03 -10.46 4.89
N GLY A 140 10.55 -10.45 3.64
CA GLY A 140 10.95 -9.46 2.64
C GLY A 140 10.68 -8.01 3.09
N TYR A 141 9.54 -7.79 3.76
CA TYR A 141 9.23 -6.51 4.38
C TYR A 141 10.27 -6.10 5.44
N LEU A 142 10.59 -7.01 6.37
CA LEU A 142 11.56 -6.76 7.43
C LEU A 142 12.97 -6.50 6.87
N CYS A 143 13.37 -7.21 5.80
CA CYS A 143 14.66 -6.99 5.14
C CYS A 143 14.77 -5.60 4.51
N TYR A 144 13.69 -5.09 3.90
CA TYR A 144 13.71 -3.80 3.21
C TYR A 144 13.42 -2.61 4.13
N TYR A 145 12.35 -2.68 4.93
CA TYR A 145 11.88 -1.58 5.77
C TYR A 145 12.39 -1.64 7.23
N GLY A 146 12.96 -2.77 7.65
CA GLY A 146 13.28 -3.02 9.05
C GLY A 146 12.03 -3.07 9.93
N PHE A 147 12.16 -2.63 11.18
CA PHE A 147 11.06 -2.60 12.17
C PHE A 147 10.17 -1.34 12.06
N LYS A 148 10.16 -0.66 10.91
CA LYS A 148 9.38 0.57 10.74
C LYS A 148 7.91 0.25 10.44
N ALA A 149 7.04 0.19 11.44
CA ALA A 149 5.61 -0.10 11.24
C ALA A 149 4.83 0.91 10.35
N CYS A 150 5.36 2.12 10.12
CA CYS A 150 4.75 3.15 9.24
C CYS A 150 4.33 2.57 7.87
N PRO A 151 5.28 2.13 7.00
CA PRO A 151 4.97 1.62 5.65
C PRO A 151 4.03 0.41 5.60
N PHE A 152 3.85 -0.30 6.72
CA PHE A 152 2.97 -1.46 6.75
C PHE A 152 1.48 -1.08 6.78
N PHE A 153 1.15 -0.05 7.57
CA PHE A 153 -0.22 0.41 7.79
C PHE A 153 -0.55 1.71 7.07
N ASP A 154 0.43 2.60 6.93
CA ASP A 154 0.27 3.94 6.40
C ASP A 154 1.31 4.19 5.30
N MET A 155 0.84 4.17 4.05
CA MET A 155 1.69 4.50 2.90
C MET A 155 1.96 6.02 2.82
N MET A 156 1.24 6.82 3.60
CA MET A 156 1.39 8.28 3.67
C MET A 156 1.83 8.68 5.07
N CYS A 157 2.90 8.07 5.60
CA CYS A 157 3.60 8.72 6.72
C CYS A 157 4.19 10.03 6.19
N ILE A 158 3.42 11.12 6.32
CA ILE A 158 3.85 12.48 6.08
C ILE A 158 5.10 12.68 6.94
N SER A 159 6.27 12.66 6.31
CA SER A 159 7.51 12.97 6.99
C SER A 159 7.50 14.45 7.29
N GLU A 160 7.02 14.83 8.49
CA GLU A 160 7.20 16.18 9.03
C GLU A 160 8.71 16.41 9.20
N LYS A 161 9.34 17.13 8.26
CA LYS A 161 10.71 17.60 8.42
C LYS A 161 10.65 19.05 8.90
N GLU A 162 11.16 19.29 10.10
CA GLU A 162 11.34 20.65 10.61
C GLU A 162 12.54 21.29 9.91
N ILE A 163 12.31 22.42 9.24
CA ILE A 163 13.36 23.24 8.64
C ILE A 163 13.42 24.55 9.39
N ILE A 164 14.59 24.91 9.90
CA ILE A 164 14.80 26.18 10.58
C ILE A 164 15.03 27.27 9.53
N ILE A 165 14.10 28.20 9.39
CA ILE A 165 14.24 29.39 8.54
C ILE A 165 14.34 30.61 9.45
N ASN A 166 15.46 31.34 9.37
CA ASN A 166 15.70 32.57 10.13
C ASN A 166 15.42 32.43 11.64
N GLY A 167 15.87 31.32 12.24
CA GLY A 167 15.69 31.04 13.68
C GLY A 167 14.28 30.62 14.10
N LYS A 168 13.33 30.47 13.16
CA LYS A 168 11.99 29.92 13.41
C LYS A 168 11.86 28.51 12.82
N PRO A 169 11.36 27.52 13.57
CA PRO A 169 11.06 26.21 13.02
C PRO A 169 9.86 26.34 12.07
N LEU A 170 10.07 26.06 10.78
CA LEU A 170 9.01 25.86 9.81
C LEU A 170 8.83 24.36 9.62
N ILE A 171 7.62 23.86 9.89
CA ILE A 171 7.26 22.48 9.55
C ILE A 171 7.04 22.44 8.04
N GLN A 172 8.02 21.93 7.29
CA GLN A 172 7.83 21.67 5.86
C GLN A 172 7.10 20.33 5.73
N TYR A 173 5.83 20.40 5.35
CA TYR A 173 5.11 19.24 4.85
C TYR A 173 5.64 18.91 3.46
N THR A 174 5.93 17.63 3.19
CA THR A 174 6.49 17.14 1.91
C THR A 174 5.67 17.51 0.68
N ASN A 175 4.41 17.96 0.85
CA ASN A 175 3.50 18.29 -0.24
C ASN A 175 3.26 19.80 -0.43
N MET A 176 4.04 20.68 0.22
CA MET A 176 3.85 22.13 0.10
C MET A 176 4.99 22.81 -0.63
N HIS A 177 4.66 23.38 -1.79
CA HIS A 177 5.56 24.25 -2.53
C HIS A 177 5.81 25.54 -1.78
N ILE A 178 7.08 25.85 -1.52
CA ILE A 178 7.48 27.12 -0.96
C ILE A 178 8.07 27.95 -2.09
N CYS A 179 7.31 28.92 -2.60
CA CYS A 179 7.83 29.88 -3.58
C CYS A 179 8.88 30.78 -2.91
N THR A 180 10.14 30.34 -2.90
CA THR A 180 11.27 31.08 -2.34
C THR A 180 12.34 31.31 -3.38
N SER A 181 13.09 32.41 -3.24
CA SER A 181 14.24 32.72 -4.09
C SER A 181 15.56 32.21 -3.50
N ASN A 182 15.53 31.58 -2.31
CA ASN A 182 16.73 31.07 -1.67
C ASN A 182 17.16 29.73 -2.31
N PRO A 183 18.34 29.64 -2.94
CA PRO A 183 18.79 28.43 -3.64
C PRO A 183 18.97 27.23 -2.73
N LYS A 184 19.30 27.43 -1.43
CA LYS A 184 19.46 26.31 -0.48
C LYS A 184 18.12 25.64 -0.20
N ILE A 185 17.06 26.44 -0.05
CA ILE A 185 15.72 25.94 0.26
C ILE A 185 15.13 25.20 -0.94
N ILE A 186 15.32 25.72 -2.16
CA ILE A 186 14.88 25.06 -3.40
C ILE A 186 15.55 23.68 -3.54
N ARG A 187 16.86 23.57 -3.26
CA ARG A 187 17.56 22.27 -3.33
C ARG A 187 17.02 21.29 -2.29
N SER A 188 16.86 21.71 -1.03
CA SER A 188 16.29 20.84 0.01
C SER A 188 14.85 20.41 -0.29
N GLU A 189 14.05 21.28 -0.92
CA GLU A 189 12.70 20.97 -1.35
C GLU A 189 12.70 19.89 -2.46
N VAL A 190 13.54 20.05 -3.48
CA VAL A 190 13.66 19.08 -4.58
C VAL A 190 14.18 17.73 -4.08
N GLU A 191 15.17 17.73 -3.18
CA GLU A 191 15.68 16.51 -2.55
C GLU A 191 14.58 15.79 -1.75
N ASN A 192 13.82 16.53 -0.94
CA ASN A 192 12.68 15.98 -0.19
C ASN A 192 11.61 15.39 -1.13
N MET A 193 11.28 16.06 -2.23
CA MET A 193 10.31 15.58 -3.21
C MET A 193 10.80 14.33 -3.96
N ARG A 194 12.09 14.26 -4.26
CA ARG A 194 12.72 13.07 -4.87
C ARG A 194 12.64 11.87 -3.93
N ASP A 195 12.99 12.07 -2.66
CA ASP A 195 12.92 11.02 -1.65
C ASP A 195 11.47 10.55 -1.44
N ASP A 196 10.52 11.47 -1.36
CA ASP A 196 9.09 11.16 -1.23
C ASP A 196 8.58 10.36 -2.44
N PHE A 197 8.94 10.76 -3.66
CA PHE A 197 8.60 10.02 -4.88
C PHE A 197 9.15 8.60 -4.86
N ASN A 198 10.44 8.42 -4.55
CA ASN A 198 11.06 7.10 -4.50
C ASN A 198 10.42 6.22 -3.42
N ASN A 199 10.16 6.78 -2.24
CA ASN A 199 9.50 6.05 -1.15
C ASN A 199 8.09 5.60 -1.53
N ARG A 200 7.30 6.47 -2.17
CA ARG A 200 5.97 6.11 -2.70
C ARG A 200 6.06 5.02 -3.74
N LEU A 201 6.97 5.13 -4.70
CA LEU A 201 7.13 4.14 -5.75
C LEU A 201 7.48 2.76 -5.17
N THR A 202 8.46 2.70 -4.26
CA THR A 202 8.81 1.46 -3.58
C THR A 202 7.64 0.89 -2.79
N GLN A 203 6.89 1.73 -2.07
CA GLN A 203 5.72 1.27 -1.33
C GLN A 203 4.61 0.75 -2.25
N ILE A 204 4.36 1.41 -3.38
CA ILE A 204 3.40 0.95 -4.39
C ILE A 204 3.81 -0.44 -4.90
N LEU A 205 5.07 -0.61 -5.32
CA LEU A 205 5.58 -1.88 -5.83
C LEU A 205 5.53 -2.99 -4.77
N PHE A 206 5.95 -2.69 -3.55
CA PHE A 206 5.91 -3.63 -2.45
C PHE A 206 4.46 -4.01 -2.13
N SER A 207 3.56 -3.03 -2.03
CA SER A 207 2.16 -3.26 -1.69
C SER A 207 1.41 -4.04 -2.75
N SER A 208 1.64 -3.76 -4.03
CA SER A 208 0.98 -4.50 -5.12
C SER A 208 1.45 -5.95 -5.16
N PHE A 209 2.76 -6.18 -5.05
CA PHE A 209 3.33 -7.52 -4.94
C PHE A 209 2.80 -8.26 -3.71
N PHE A 210 2.80 -7.62 -2.55
CA PHE A 210 2.34 -8.21 -1.30
C PHE A 210 0.88 -8.66 -1.40
N SER A 211 -0.01 -7.79 -1.89
CA SER A 211 -1.42 -8.12 -2.04
C SER A 211 -1.65 -9.24 -3.07
N ALA A 212 -0.94 -9.21 -4.20
CA ALA A 212 -1.00 -10.26 -5.22
C ALA A 212 -0.45 -11.60 -4.73
N TYR A 213 0.60 -11.58 -3.89
CA TYR A 213 1.15 -12.77 -3.25
C TYR A 213 0.10 -13.48 -2.39
N TYR A 214 -0.52 -12.75 -1.47
CA TYR A 214 -1.55 -13.32 -0.60
C TYR A 214 -2.83 -13.68 -1.36
N ALA A 215 -3.18 -12.95 -2.42
CA ALA A 215 -4.38 -13.23 -3.19
C ALA A 215 -4.24 -14.40 -4.18
N CYS A 216 -3.07 -14.58 -4.79
CA CYS A 216 -2.91 -15.49 -5.93
C CYS A 216 -1.90 -16.61 -5.66
N PHE A 217 -0.74 -16.29 -5.08
CA PHE A 217 0.32 -17.29 -4.85
C PHE A 217 0.04 -18.15 -3.62
N LEU A 218 -0.37 -17.53 -2.51
CA LEU A 218 -0.60 -18.29 -1.27
C LEU A 218 -1.67 -19.38 -1.41
N PRO A 219 -2.83 -19.15 -2.08
CA PRO A 219 -3.78 -20.22 -2.37
C PRO A 219 -3.16 -21.42 -3.07
N LEU A 220 -2.14 -21.22 -3.93
CA LEU A 220 -1.45 -22.29 -4.68
C LEU A 220 -0.56 -23.16 -3.81
N VAL A 221 0.13 -22.54 -2.86
CA VAL A 221 1.01 -23.26 -1.93
C VAL A 221 0.21 -24.23 -1.06
N PHE A 222 -1.03 -23.88 -0.72
CA PHE A 222 -1.92 -24.68 0.12
C PHE A 222 -2.85 -25.62 -0.67
N VAL A 223 -2.64 -25.78 -1.98
CA VAL A 223 -3.40 -26.75 -2.80
C VAL A 223 -2.99 -28.17 -2.47
N GLN A 224 -3.97 -29.06 -2.41
CA GLN A 224 -3.73 -30.48 -2.23
C GLN A 224 -3.17 -31.11 -3.51
N THR A 225 -2.22 -32.02 -3.36
CA THR A 225 -1.46 -32.63 -4.47
C THR A 225 -2.31 -33.38 -5.51
N TYR A 226 -3.53 -33.79 -5.15
CA TYR A 226 -4.44 -34.52 -6.04
C TYR A 226 -5.40 -33.63 -6.83
N VAL A 227 -5.36 -32.30 -6.64
CA VAL A 227 -6.20 -31.35 -7.37
C VAL A 227 -5.51 -30.98 -8.67
N VAL A 228 -6.13 -31.35 -9.80
CA VAL A 228 -5.68 -30.98 -11.14
C VAL A 228 -6.34 -29.66 -11.53
N TYR A 229 -5.53 -28.66 -11.87
CA TYR A 229 -5.97 -27.35 -12.33
C TYR A 229 -5.14 -26.89 -13.54
N GLU A 230 -5.64 -25.90 -14.28
CA GLU A 230 -4.95 -25.35 -15.45
C GLU A 230 -3.89 -24.33 -15.00
N GLU A 231 -2.63 -24.75 -15.02
CA GLU A 231 -1.51 -23.96 -14.50
C GLU A 231 -1.37 -22.59 -15.18
N HIS A 232 -1.69 -22.50 -16.49
CA HIS A 232 -1.52 -21.27 -17.25
C HIS A 232 -2.39 -20.11 -16.74
N TRP A 233 -3.70 -20.29 -16.58
CA TRP A 233 -4.59 -19.23 -16.08
C TRP A 233 -4.27 -18.84 -14.65
N VAL A 234 -3.99 -19.86 -13.84
CA VAL A 234 -3.63 -19.71 -12.44
C VAL A 234 -2.35 -18.90 -12.27
N LEU A 235 -1.35 -19.13 -13.13
CA LEU A 235 -0.10 -18.38 -13.14
C LEU A 235 -0.28 -16.96 -13.68
N MET A 236 -1.07 -16.78 -14.74
CA MET A 236 -1.35 -15.45 -15.35
C MET A 236 -2.19 -14.54 -14.47
N HIS A 237 -2.98 -15.09 -13.54
CA HIS A 237 -3.78 -14.31 -12.59
C HIS A 237 -2.89 -13.46 -11.65
N PHE A 238 -1.73 -13.98 -11.24
CA PHE A 238 -0.80 -13.26 -10.37
C PHE A 238 -0.32 -11.90 -10.96
N PRO A 239 0.32 -11.85 -12.15
CA PRO A 239 0.77 -10.59 -12.73
C PRO A 239 -0.40 -9.65 -13.06
N PHE A 240 -1.56 -10.19 -13.43
CA PHE A 240 -2.76 -9.38 -13.69
C PHE A 240 -3.24 -8.64 -12.43
N VAL A 241 -3.35 -9.36 -11.30
CA VAL A 241 -3.74 -8.76 -10.01
C VAL A 241 -2.68 -7.78 -9.52
N MET A 242 -1.39 -8.12 -9.66
CA MET A 242 -0.29 -7.24 -9.28
C MET A 242 -0.31 -5.92 -10.07
N MET A 243 -0.49 -5.98 -11.39
CA MET A 243 -0.53 -4.81 -12.26
C MET A 243 -1.76 -3.94 -11.96
N THR A 244 -2.93 -4.55 -11.79
CA THR A 244 -4.18 -3.83 -11.49
C THR A 244 -4.11 -3.13 -10.13
N MET A 245 -3.63 -3.83 -9.08
CA MET A 245 -3.37 -3.22 -7.78
C MET A 245 -2.35 -2.10 -7.86
N GLY A 246 -1.25 -2.32 -8.59
CA GLY A 246 -0.22 -1.31 -8.82
C GLY A 246 -0.78 -0.04 -9.47
N MET A 247 -1.68 -0.19 -10.45
CA MET A 247 -2.34 0.94 -11.10
C MET A 247 -3.26 1.70 -10.16
N MET A 248 -4.11 1.01 -9.39
CA MET A 248 -4.99 1.65 -8.41
C MET A 248 -4.19 2.44 -7.37
N LEU A 249 -3.09 1.85 -6.87
CA LEU A 249 -2.16 2.51 -5.96
C LEU A 249 -1.50 3.73 -6.63
N CYS A 250 -1.00 3.61 -7.86
CA CYS A 250 -0.41 4.74 -8.59
C CYS A 250 -1.38 5.92 -8.72
N ILE A 251 -2.64 5.65 -9.08
CA ILE A 251 -3.67 6.70 -9.25
C ILE A 251 -3.92 7.43 -7.92
N HIS A 252 -4.02 6.70 -6.81
CA HIS A 252 -4.28 7.27 -5.50
C HIS A 252 -3.09 8.04 -4.91
N TYR A 253 -1.88 7.47 -5.02
CA TYR A 253 -0.68 8.00 -4.38
C TYR A 253 0.08 9.04 -5.21
N TYR A 254 -0.22 9.15 -6.51
CA TYR A 254 0.27 10.21 -7.40
C TYR A 254 -0.87 11.07 -7.97
N PRO A 255 -1.58 11.83 -7.12
CA PRO A 255 -2.62 12.74 -7.60
C PRO A 255 -1.99 13.82 -8.49
N VAL A 256 -2.77 14.37 -9.43
CA VAL A 256 -2.29 15.41 -10.38
C VAL A 256 -1.62 16.61 -9.67
N LYS A 257 -2.11 16.97 -8.48
CA LYS A 257 -1.53 18.04 -7.65
C LYS A 257 -0.09 17.74 -7.22
N TYR A 258 0.25 16.48 -6.99
CA TYR A 258 1.60 16.04 -6.64
C TYR A 258 2.56 16.31 -7.80
N PHE A 259 2.16 15.98 -9.03
CA PHE A 259 2.97 16.28 -10.22
C PHE A 259 3.09 17.77 -10.51
N ASP A 260 2.02 18.55 -10.31
CA ASP A 260 2.08 20.02 -10.42
C ASP A 260 3.09 20.60 -9.42
N HIS A 261 3.10 20.11 -8.18
CA HIS A 261 4.09 20.51 -7.18
C HIS A 261 5.52 20.14 -7.61
N LEU A 262 5.74 18.92 -8.07
CA LEU A 262 7.03 18.45 -8.58
C LEU A 262 7.52 19.31 -9.75
N HIS A 263 6.62 19.63 -10.68
CA HIS A 263 6.92 20.46 -11.84
C HIS A 263 7.30 21.89 -11.46
N LYS A 264 6.57 22.50 -10.50
CA LYS A 264 6.91 23.83 -9.96
C LYS A 264 8.28 23.84 -9.32
N ALA A 265 8.59 22.88 -8.46
CA ALA A 265 9.90 22.75 -7.85
C ALA A 265 11.01 22.62 -8.90
N ALA A 266 10.79 21.82 -9.96
CA ALA A 266 11.73 21.68 -11.08
C ALA A 266 11.93 22.98 -11.87
N MET A 267 10.89 23.78 -12.10
CA MET A 267 11.00 25.09 -12.76
C MET A 267 11.86 26.07 -11.94
N HIS A 268 11.71 26.07 -10.60
CA HIS A 268 12.53 26.91 -9.72
C HIS A 268 14.00 26.49 -9.70
N LEU A 269 14.27 25.19 -9.82
CA LEU A 269 15.63 24.67 -10.00
C LEU A 269 16.24 25.06 -11.36
N GLY A 270 15.44 25.31 -12.39
CA GLY A 270 15.93 25.65 -13.74
C GLY A 270 16.28 27.13 -13.96
N ARG A 271 15.88 28.05 -13.07
CA ARG A 271 16.10 29.50 -13.24
C ARG A 271 17.43 29.93 -12.62
N TRP A 272 18.55 29.75 -13.34
CA TRP A 272 19.84 30.33 -12.96
C TRP A 272 20.30 31.39 -13.96
N LYS A 273 20.45 32.64 -13.52
CA LYS A 273 21.23 33.66 -14.24
C LYS A 273 22.65 33.66 -13.68
N ARG A 274 23.64 33.61 -14.58
CA ARG A 274 25.07 33.65 -14.22
C ARG A 274 25.36 34.99 -13.51
N VAL A 275 25.82 34.94 -12.27
CA VAL A 275 26.30 36.11 -11.55
C VAL A 275 27.59 36.54 -12.24
N LYS A 276 27.58 37.69 -12.92
CA LYS A 276 28.83 38.32 -13.35
C LYS A 276 29.48 38.88 -12.07
N LEU A 277 30.61 38.29 -11.70
CA LEU A 277 31.55 38.85 -10.73
C LEU A 277 32.08 40.19 -11.24
#